data_AF-A0A8T1URP2-F1
#
_entry.id   AF-A0A8T1URP2-F1
#
_cell.length_a   1.000
_cell.length_b   1.000
_cell.length_c   1.000
_cell.angle_alpha   90.00
_cell.angle_beta   90.00
_cell.angle_gamma   90.00
#
_symmetry.space_group_name_H-M   'P 1'
#
loop_
_entity.id
_entity.type
_entity.pdbx_description
1 polymer ?
#
loop_
_entity_poly.entity_id
_entity_poly.type
_entity_poly.pdbx_seq_one_letter_code
_entity_poly.pdbx_strand_id
1 'polypeptide(L)'
;MAKASKIIDETQTPNETVNLQEEAKTVKNYPKGESRKRSLRCVGWKATGDCNPNGPRLPDQDHSCVTRVLAGVAGYCEVEDTESGEKFRVGRRFCNSIRPEAVFRCSDATDFANFPALASGALNKALQPGFALPNVVSSPELPPRDGIVMVVYPKLAPSAYATIRALREILGCSLPIEIWYRPDEMEHAPKALDPLRYLAQNSSGGQISFHQITDPVAKRFVAKIYAIHNSFFDRVLFLDADNVPVRDPSFLFNSIDFLQTGAIFWPDFWHPTSTMFGLHSQSMLWELLNMPFVDMFEQESGQLVVDRRRHGAPLELVLLYATHEPNFFVHYKLAWGDKDLFRLAWLKLNATFHMIETPPAMAGMVTNSSAFCGMTMVQHDPEGEILFLHRNKHKLTGLESGSTHSNSLRVDEYPDPVIWTHLLSFDGNWSREHYVVQAFTTSLNFTSKQKCFGRRSLRHSQQFYVQTFANQTFAGLETDLRYFAKHATQL
;
A
#
# COMPACT_ATOMS: atom_id res chain seq x y z
N MET A 1 41.09 -6.51 36.87
CA MET A 1 41.98 -5.33 36.98
C MET A 1 42.12 -4.71 35.61
N ALA A 2 41.50 -3.54 35.41
CA ALA A 2 41.87 -2.45 34.49
C ALA A 2 40.69 -1.45 34.56
N LYS A 3 40.85 -0.42 35.39
CA LYS A 3 39.92 0.72 35.50
C LYS A 3 40.05 1.55 34.23
N ALA A 4 38.96 1.74 33.50
CA ALA A 4 38.81 2.88 32.60
C ALA A 4 37.99 3.93 33.36
N SER A 5 38.65 5.02 33.76
CA SER A 5 38.00 6.19 34.34
C SER A 5 37.03 6.79 33.34
N LYS A 6 35.75 6.84 33.74
CA LYS A 6 34.72 7.65 33.10
C LYS A 6 35.02 9.11 33.46
N ILE A 7 35.43 9.91 32.49
CA ILE A 7 35.35 11.37 32.61
C ILE A 7 33.85 11.66 32.54
N ILE A 8 33.27 12.00 33.69
CA ILE A 8 31.93 12.54 33.81
C ILE A 8 32.10 14.02 33.49
N ASP A 9 31.67 14.42 32.29
CA ASP A 9 31.55 15.83 31.94
C ASP A 9 30.38 16.44 32.72
N GLU A 10 30.59 17.66 33.19
CA GLU A 10 29.84 18.29 34.26
C GLU A 10 28.36 18.54 33.89
N THR A 11 27.53 18.24 34.88
CA THR A 11 26.07 18.41 34.91
C THR A 11 25.64 19.85 34.59
N GLN A 12 24.71 19.99 33.64
CA GLN A 12 23.94 21.22 33.48
C GLN A 12 23.28 21.63 34.80
N THR A 13 23.35 22.91 35.12
CA THR A 13 22.82 23.44 36.38
C THR A 13 21.29 23.47 36.36
N PRO A 14 20.60 23.35 37.51
CA PRO A 14 19.13 23.45 37.57
C PRO A 14 18.56 24.72 36.91
N ASN A 15 19.30 25.84 36.95
CA ASN A 15 18.91 27.10 36.32
C ASN A 15 18.98 27.05 34.79
N GLU A 16 19.96 26.36 34.21
CA GLU A 16 20.04 26.16 32.75
C GLU A 16 18.90 25.27 32.25
N THR A 17 18.57 24.20 32.99
CA THR A 17 17.44 23.32 32.64
C THR A 17 16.10 24.07 32.70
N VAL A 18 15.89 24.92 33.70
CA VAL A 18 14.69 25.78 33.81
C VAL A 18 14.64 26.77 32.64
N ASN A 19 15.76 27.39 32.28
CA ASN A 19 15.81 28.32 31.15
C ASN A 19 15.51 27.62 29.80
N LEU A 20 16.06 26.42 29.58
CA LEU A 20 15.79 25.63 28.38
C LEU A 20 14.33 25.14 28.29
N GLN A 21 13.66 24.93 29.43
CA GLN A 21 12.24 24.65 29.48
C GLN A 21 11.39 25.87 29.09
N GLU A 22 11.76 27.06 29.56
CA GLU A 22 11.12 28.33 29.20
C GLU A 22 11.34 28.65 27.71
N GLU A 23 12.58 28.53 27.20
CA GLU A 23 12.90 28.70 25.78
C GLU A 23 12.09 27.75 24.91
N ALA A 24 11.97 26.48 25.29
CA ALA A 24 11.18 25.51 24.52
C ALA A 24 9.72 25.97 24.37
N LYS A 25 9.10 26.58 25.39
CA LYS A 25 7.72 27.10 25.31
C LYS A 25 7.57 28.20 24.25
N THR A 26 8.65 28.93 23.93
CA THR A 26 8.63 30.00 22.91
C THR A 26 8.70 29.48 21.48
N VAL A 27 9.25 28.28 21.26
CA VAL A 27 9.38 27.68 19.92
C VAL A 27 8.04 27.09 19.48
N LYS A 28 7.46 27.67 18.42
CA LYS A 28 6.15 27.29 17.89
C LYS A 28 6.25 26.01 17.05
N ASN A 29 5.13 25.31 16.87
CA ASN A 29 5.07 24.26 15.85
C ASN A 29 5.14 24.90 14.46
N TYR A 30 5.71 24.19 13.47
CA TYR A 30 5.67 24.66 12.09
C TYR A 30 4.21 24.89 11.64
N PRO A 31 3.89 26.02 10.98
CA PRO A 31 2.52 26.38 10.66
C PRO A 31 1.82 25.32 9.79
N LYS A 32 0.60 24.94 10.20
CA LYS A 32 -0.28 24.13 9.35
C LYS A 32 -0.79 24.99 8.21
N GLY A 33 -0.84 24.43 7.01
CA GLY A 33 -1.41 25.06 5.82
C GLY A 33 -0.45 26.01 5.11
N GLU A 34 0.82 26.03 5.52
CA GLU A 34 1.85 26.82 4.84
C GLU A 34 1.98 26.36 3.38
N SER A 35 1.60 27.25 2.47
CA SER A 35 1.68 27.02 1.03
C SER A 35 2.98 27.57 0.43
N ARG A 36 3.73 28.40 1.20
CA ARG A 36 4.98 28.99 0.76
C ARG A 36 6.17 28.19 1.31
N LYS A 37 7.09 27.82 0.42
CA LYS A 37 8.38 27.28 0.83
C LYS A 37 9.16 28.32 1.65
N ARG A 38 9.65 27.94 2.82
CA ARG A 38 10.50 28.78 3.68
C ARG A 38 11.98 28.41 3.55
N SER A 39 12.83 29.40 3.74
CA SER A 39 14.29 29.26 3.82
C SER A 39 14.65 28.81 5.24
N LEU A 40 14.69 27.49 5.46
CA LEU A 40 14.90 26.91 6.79
C LEU A 40 16.31 26.37 6.96
N ARG A 41 16.87 26.53 8.16
CA ARG A 41 18.12 25.92 8.61
C ARG A 41 17.85 25.02 9.82
N CYS A 42 18.43 23.82 9.84
CA CYS A 42 18.36 22.94 11.01
C CYS A 42 19.19 23.50 12.17
N VAL A 43 18.61 23.52 13.38
CA VAL A 43 19.29 23.84 14.64
C VAL A 43 19.72 22.56 15.37
N GLY A 44 18.85 21.56 15.46
CA GLY A 44 19.17 20.26 16.05
C GLY A 44 17.97 19.51 16.60
N TRP A 45 18.22 18.31 17.11
CA TRP A 45 17.23 17.49 17.81
C TRP A 45 17.05 17.97 19.26
N LYS A 46 15.79 18.12 19.66
CA LYS A 46 15.35 18.52 21.00
C LYS A 46 14.56 17.37 21.63
N ALA A 47 15.20 16.61 22.53
CA ALA A 47 14.59 15.48 23.22
C ALA A 47 13.57 15.88 24.31
N THR A 48 12.49 15.11 24.44
CA THR A 48 11.46 15.35 25.47
C THR A 48 11.09 14.06 26.19
N GLY A 49 10.62 14.21 27.44
CA GLY A 49 10.13 13.13 28.29
C GLY A 49 8.70 12.70 27.97
N ASP A 50 8.22 11.71 28.73
CA ASP A 50 6.83 11.23 28.75
C ASP A 50 6.30 10.74 27.39
N CYS A 51 7.21 10.29 26.52
CA CYS A 51 6.89 9.88 25.16
C CYS A 51 6.09 10.92 24.36
N ASN A 52 6.22 12.21 24.70
CA ASN A 52 5.42 13.28 24.15
C ASN A 52 6.33 14.39 23.59
N PRO A 53 6.18 14.83 22.34
CA PRO A 53 6.98 15.92 21.78
C PRO A 53 6.75 17.28 22.47
N ASN A 54 5.71 17.40 23.29
CA ASN A 54 5.43 18.56 24.13
C ASN A 54 5.74 18.29 25.62
N GLY A 55 6.35 17.15 25.94
CA GLY A 55 6.76 16.79 27.29
C GLY A 55 7.93 17.63 27.81
N PRO A 56 8.37 17.37 29.05
CA PRO A 56 9.50 18.10 29.65
C PRO A 56 10.77 17.90 28.84
N ARG A 57 11.59 18.96 28.72
CA ARG A 57 12.86 18.90 27.96
C ARG A 57 13.87 17.99 28.65
N LEU A 58 14.64 17.26 27.84
CA LEU A 58 15.76 16.41 28.25
C LEU A 58 17.04 16.86 27.52
N PRO A 59 17.67 17.98 27.92
CA PRO A 59 18.77 18.58 27.14
C PRO A 59 20.00 17.67 26.98
N ASP A 60 20.28 16.82 27.97
CA ASP A 60 21.38 15.83 27.91
C ASP A 60 21.20 14.79 26.78
N GLN A 61 20.01 14.73 26.19
CA GLN A 61 19.66 13.85 25.08
C GLN A 61 19.43 14.61 23.77
N ASP A 62 19.75 15.90 23.71
CA ASP A 62 19.76 16.66 22.46
C ASP A 62 20.86 16.14 21.53
N HIS A 63 20.63 16.29 20.23
CA HIS A 63 21.59 15.86 19.22
C HIS A 63 21.77 16.89 18.11
N SER A 64 22.92 16.81 17.43
CA SER A 64 23.18 17.61 16.23
C SER A 64 22.25 17.22 15.08
N CYS A 65 22.18 18.07 14.04
CA CYS A 65 21.35 17.82 12.86
C CYS A 65 21.66 16.52 12.13
N VAL A 66 22.93 16.07 12.15
CA VAL A 66 23.39 14.90 11.38
C VAL A 66 23.34 13.60 12.17
N THR A 67 23.15 13.69 13.49
CA THR A 67 23.06 12.53 14.37
C THR A 67 21.76 11.78 14.10
N ARG A 68 21.84 10.46 13.95
CA ARG A 68 20.65 9.60 13.83
C ARG A 68 19.92 9.58 15.17
N VAL A 69 18.64 9.95 15.17
CA VAL A 69 17.77 9.82 16.34
C VAL A 69 17.10 8.45 16.30
N LEU A 70 17.30 7.64 17.34
CA LEU A 70 16.76 6.28 17.41
C LEU A 70 15.23 6.27 17.50
N ALA A 71 14.60 5.13 17.21
CA ALA A 71 13.19 4.92 17.54
C ALA A 71 13.00 4.78 19.07
N GLY A 72 11.79 4.99 19.58
CA GLY A 72 11.51 4.87 21.02
C GLY A 72 11.77 6.13 21.84
N VAL A 73 12.26 7.22 21.23
CA VAL A 73 12.45 8.52 21.90
C VAL A 73 11.46 9.56 21.37
N ALA A 74 11.07 10.48 22.26
CA ALA A 74 10.21 11.60 21.93
C ALA A 74 10.99 12.92 21.84
N GLY A 75 10.47 13.85 21.06
CA GLY A 75 11.10 15.14 20.81
C GLY A 75 10.72 15.73 19.47
N TYR A 76 11.51 16.69 19.01
CA TYR A 76 11.32 17.35 17.72
C TYR A 76 12.64 17.88 17.17
N CYS A 77 12.68 18.13 15.87
CA CYS A 77 13.74 18.92 15.26
C CYS A 77 13.40 20.39 15.38
N GLU A 78 14.32 21.19 15.92
CA GLU A 78 14.24 22.64 15.87
C GLU A 78 14.87 23.12 14.55
N VAL A 79 14.12 23.95 13.82
CA VAL A 79 14.58 24.64 12.62
C VAL A 79 14.37 26.14 12.79
N GLU A 80 15.19 26.94 12.12
CA GLU A 80 15.13 28.39 12.12
C GLU A 80 14.88 28.88 10.69
N ASP A 81 13.92 29.78 10.53
CA ASP A 81 13.71 30.51 9.28
C ASP A 81 14.75 31.60 9.14
N THR A 82 15.61 31.49 8.14
CA THR A 82 16.77 32.38 7.97
C THR A 82 16.38 33.80 7.52
N GLU A 83 15.13 34.00 7.06
CA GLU A 83 14.63 35.32 6.66
C GLU A 83 14.04 36.08 7.86
N SER A 84 13.27 35.38 8.71
CA SER A 84 12.54 36.01 9.83
C SER A 84 13.22 35.84 11.19
N GLY A 85 14.12 34.87 11.33
CA GLY A 85 14.70 34.44 12.61
C GLY A 85 13.74 33.62 13.49
N GLU A 86 12.52 33.33 13.02
CA GLU A 86 11.57 32.52 13.76
C GLU A 86 12.03 31.06 13.85
N LYS A 87 11.83 30.44 15.03
CA LYS A 87 12.13 29.03 15.26
C LYS A 87 10.87 28.18 15.28
N PHE A 88 10.97 26.98 14.71
CA PHE A 88 9.87 26.03 14.59
C PHE A 88 10.25 24.62 15.05
N ARG A 89 9.28 23.92 15.62
CA ARG A 89 9.31 22.48 15.87
C ARG A 89 8.80 21.73 14.65
N VAL A 90 9.60 20.80 14.13
CA VAL A 90 9.33 19.98 12.94
C VAL A 90 9.67 18.52 13.22
N GLY A 91 8.98 17.59 12.55
CA GLY A 91 9.23 16.16 12.71
C GLY A 91 8.98 15.75 14.15
N ARG A 92 7.87 16.21 14.73
CA ARG A 92 7.53 15.97 16.13
C ARG A 92 7.22 14.50 16.33
N ARG A 93 7.78 13.93 17.40
CA ARG A 93 7.76 12.49 17.63
C ARG A 93 7.32 12.15 19.04
N PHE A 94 6.37 11.23 19.09
CA PHE A 94 6.14 10.33 20.20
C PHE A 94 7.11 9.14 20.10
N CYS A 95 7.21 8.33 21.15
CA CYS A 95 8.12 7.18 21.18
C CYS A 95 7.89 6.17 20.04
N ASN A 96 6.66 6.05 19.54
CA ASN A 96 6.26 5.13 18.47
C ASN A 96 6.00 5.81 17.11
N SER A 97 6.30 7.11 16.95
CA SER A 97 5.96 7.86 15.71
C SER A 97 6.66 7.36 14.44
N ILE A 98 7.77 6.64 14.59
CA ILE A 98 8.51 6.02 13.50
C ILE A 98 8.84 4.58 13.85
N ARG A 99 8.98 3.75 12.82
CA ARG A 99 9.39 2.37 12.98
C ARG A 99 10.89 2.25 13.31
N PRO A 100 11.33 1.18 14.02
CA PRO A 100 12.74 0.97 14.37
C PRO A 100 13.71 0.96 13.18
N GLU A 101 13.24 0.52 12.01
CA GLU A 101 14.05 0.45 10.79
C GLU A 101 14.20 1.81 10.09
N ALA A 102 13.41 2.83 10.47
CA ALA A 102 13.51 4.16 9.88
C ALA A 102 14.85 4.83 10.27
N VAL A 103 15.37 5.61 9.33
CA VAL A 103 16.53 6.48 9.57
C VAL A 103 15.99 7.89 9.66
N PHE A 104 16.17 8.53 10.82
CA PHE A 104 15.70 9.89 11.07
C PHE A 104 16.86 10.76 11.53
N ARG A 105 17.01 11.92 10.89
CA ARG A 105 17.97 12.97 11.20
C ARG A 105 17.28 14.33 11.07
N CYS A 106 17.70 15.30 11.87
CA CYS A 106 17.14 16.65 11.75
C CYS A 106 17.65 17.42 10.53
N SER A 107 18.70 16.93 9.85
CA SER A 107 19.14 17.46 8.54
C SER A 107 18.02 17.49 7.50
N ASP A 108 17.08 16.54 7.60
CA ASP A 108 16.01 16.37 6.62
C ASP A 108 14.76 17.19 7.01
N ALA A 109 14.75 17.79 8.21
CA ALA A 109 13.59 18.50 8.75
C ALA A 109 13.20 19.72 7.90
N THR A 110 14.15 20.35 7.23
CA THR A 110 13.89 21.51 6.36
C THR A 110 13.07 21.11 5.13
N ASP A 111 13.40 19.99 4.50
CA ASP A 111 12.66 19.46 3.35
C ASP A 111 11.33 18.85 3.79
N PHE A 112 11.31 18.18 4.95
CA PHE A 112 10.09 17.65 5.55
C PHE A 112 9.07 18.76 5.85
N ALA A 113 9.50 19.88 6.46
CA ALA A 113 8.62 21.02 6.74
C ALA A 113 8.07 21.67 5.47
N ASN A 114 8.86 21.68 4.39
CA ASN A 114 8.48 22.30 3.12
C ASN A 114 7.67 21.36 2.20
N PHE A 115 7.55 20.08 2.53
CA PHE A 115 6.83 19.10 1.72
C PHE A 115 5.36 19.50 1.45
N PRO A 116 4.55 19.97 2.43
CA PRO A 116 3.20 20.45 2.17
C PRO A 116 3.11 21.60 1.15
N ALA A 117 4.07 22.53 1.16
CA ALA A 117 4.13 23.64 0.21
C ALA A 117 4.45 23.14 -1.20
N LEU A 118 5.36 22.16 -1.33
CA LEU A 118 5.67 21.50 -2.60
C LEU A 118 4.44 20.77 -3.17
N ALA A 119 3.74 20.01 -2.32
CA ALA A 119 2.50 19.32 -2.71
C ALA A 119 1.42 20.29 -3.16
N SER A 120 1.25 21.41 -2.46
CA SER A 120 0.30 22.47 -2.84
C SER A 120 0.67 23.10 -4.19
N GLY A 121 1.96 23.34 -4.44
CA GLY A 121 2.44 23.89 -5.71
C GLY A 121 2.20 22.96 -6.90
N ALA A 122 2.39 21.65 -6.74
CA ALA A 122 2.06 20.66 -7.77
C ALA A 122 0.54 20.59 -8.00
N LEU A 123 -0.24 20.53 -6.92
CA LEU A 123 -1.69 20.46 -6.96
C LEU A 123 -2.34 21.67 -7.63
N ASN A 124 -1.81 22.88 -7.42
CA ASN A 124 -2.32 24.09 -8.04
C ASN A 124 -2.33 24.02 -9.58
N LYS A 125 -1.46 23.20 -10.19
CA LYS A 125 -1.49 22.93 -11.63
C LYS A 125 -2.60 21.95 -12.01
N ALA A 126 -2.77 20.89 -11.23
CA ALA A 126 -3.78 19.85 -11.45
C ALA A 126 -5.22 20.34 -11.19
N LEU A 127 -5.39 21.41 -10.42
CA LEU A 127 -6.69 22.04 -10.14
C LEU A 127 -7.07 23.14 -11.15
N GLN A 128 -6.21 23.47 -12.12
CA GLN A 128 -6.55 24.49 -13.12
C GLN A 128 -7.69 24.03 -14.04
N PRO A 129 -8.58 24.93 -14.47
CA PRO A 129 -9.57 24.61 -15.50
C PRO A 129 -8.89 24.07 -16.76
N GLY A 130 -9.43 22.96 -17.29
CA GLY A 130 -8.88 22.30 -18.48
C GLY A 130 -7.71 21.35 -18.21
N PHE A 131 -7.30 21.17 -16.94
CA PHE A 131 -6.41 20.07 -16.59
C PHE A 131 -7.08 18.73 -16.93
N ALA A 132 -6.32 17.87 -17.59
CA ALA A 132 -6.71 16.50 -17.87
C ALA A 132 -5.48 15.60 -17.72
N LEU A 133 -5.69 14.40 -17.20
CA LEU A 133 -4.65 13.38 -17.16
C LEU A 133 -4.28 12.95 -18.59
N PRO A 134 -3.06 12.40 -18.79
CA PRO A 134 -2.65 11.85 -20.07
C PRO A 134 -3.68 10.86 -20.64
N ASN A 135 -3.91 10.92 -21.95
CA ASN A 135 -4.79 10.02 -22.71
C ASN A 135 -6.29 10.04 -22.32
N VAL A 136 -6.70 10.93 -21.40
CA VAL A 136 -8.11 11.21 -21.14
C VAL A 136 -8.64 12.11 -22.25
N VAL A 137 -9.60 11.59 -23.03
CA VAL A 137 -10.25 12.35 -24.11
C VAL A 137 -11.57 12.86 -23.57
N SER A 138 -11.64 14.16 -23.28
CA SER A 138 -12.90 14.80 -22.88
C SER A 138 -13.72 15.12 -24.12
N SER A 139 -14.60 14.19 -24.53
CA SER A 139 -15.66 14.48 -25.50
C SER A 139 -17.02 14.34 -24.82
N PRO A 140 -17.86 15.38 -24.79
CA PRO A 140 -19.22 15.30 -24.25
C PRO A 140 -20.13 14.31 -24.98
N GLU A 141 -19.77 13.94 -26.22
CA GLU A 141 -20.60 13.17 -27.13
C GLU A 141 -20.36 11.66 -27.07
N LEU A 142 -19.24 11.23 -26.46
CA LEU A 142 -18.86 9.82 -26.36
C LEU A 142 -19.01 9.31 -24.93
N PRO A 143 -19.54 8.09 -24.73
CA PRO A 143 -19.56 7.49 -23.40
C PRO A 143 -18.11 7.28 -22.89
N PRO A 144 -17.89 7.34 -21.57
CA PRO A 144 -16.56 7.03 -21.01
C PRO A 144 -16.13 5.62 -21.38
N ARG A 145 -14.84 5.48 -21.67
CA ARG A 145 -14.22 4.18 -21.94
C ARG A 145 -13.87 3.51 -20.62
N ASP A 146 -14.46 2.34 -20.40
CA ASP A 146 -14.21 1.50 -19.23
C ASP A 146 -13.22 0.41 -19.59
N GLY A 147 -12.32 0.09 -18.68
CA GLY A 147 -11.44 -1.04 -18.89
C GLY A 147 -10.63 -1.42 -17.67
N ILE A 148 -9.95 -2.55 -17.80
CA ILE A 148 -9.09 -3.12 -16.78
C ILE A 148 -7.64 -2.75 -17.08
N VAL A 149 -6.91 -2.27 -16.09
CA VAL A 149 -5.49 -1.96 -16.20
C VAL A 149 -4.70 -2.92 -15.33
N MET A 150 -3.71 -3.60 -15.92
CA MET A 150 -2.83 -4.53 -15.23
C MET A 150 -1.36 -4.16 -15.47
N VAL A 151 -0.53 -4.25 -14.44
CA VAL A 151 0.92 -4.16 -14.58
C VAL A 151 1.52 -5.56 -14.50
N VAL A 152 2.35 -5.91 -15.48
CA VAL A 152 2.95 -7.25 -15.60
C VAL A 152 4.47 -7.16 -15.69
N TYR A 153 5.13 -8.02 -14.92
CA TYR A 153 6.57 -8.31 -15.00
C TYR A 153 6.76 -9.84 -15.07
N PRO A 154 7.96 -10.36 -15.41
CA PRO A 154 8.10 -11.76 -15.82
C PRO A 154 7.53 -12.81 -14.87
N LYS A 155 7.74 -12.66 -13.55
CA LYS A 155 7.25 -13.64 -12.56
C LYS A 155 5.73 -13.63 -12.39
N LEU A 156 5.04 -12.58 -12.84
CA LEU A 156 3.59 -12.46 -12.76
C LEU A 156 2.89 -12.78 -14.08
N ALA A 157 3.61 -13.00 -15.17
CA ALA A 157 2.99 -13.31 -16.46
C ALA A 157 2.07 -14.56 -16.41
N PRO A 158 2.43 -15.68 -15.75
CA PRO A 158 1.53 -16.83 -15.60
C PRO A 158 0.27 -16.48 -14.79
N SER A 159 0.40 -15.66 -13.74
CA SER A 159 -0.73 -15.19 -12.95
C SER A 159 -1.65 -14.28 -13.78
N ALA A 160 -1.10 -13.32 -14.53
CA ALA A 160 -1.85 -12.44 -15.42
C ALA A 160 -2.61 -13.26 -16.47
N TYR A 161 -1.94 -14.22 -17.11
CA TYR A 161 -2.56 -15.11 -18.10
C TYR A 161 -3.73 -15.88 -17.50
N ALA A 162 -3.56 -16.47 -16.31
CA ALA A 162 -4.63 -17.19 -15.60
C ALA A 162 -5.81 -16.28 -15.25
N THR A 163 -5.54 -15.09 -14.71
CA THR A 163 -6.57 -14.09 -14.36
C THR A 163 -7.36 -13.63 -15.59
N ILE A 164 -6.68 -13.36 -16.71
CA ILE A 164 -7.35 -12.93 -17.96
C ILE A 164 -8.21 -14.06 -18.52
N ARG A 165 -7.73 -15.31 -18.51
CA ARG A 165 -8.56 -16.45 -18.94
C ARG A 165 -9.76 -16.66 -18.03
N ALA A 166 -9.62 -16.51 -16.71
CA ALA A 166 -10.76 -16.57 -15.80
C ALA A 166 -11.79 -15.46 -16.12
N LEU A 167 -11.35 -14.22 -16.33
CA LEU A 167 -12.21 -13.10 -16.74
C LEU A 167 -12.97 -13.41 -18.03
N ARG A 168 -12.31 -13.98 -19.05
CA ARG A 168 -12.91 -14.23 -20.36
C ARG A 168 -13.74 -15.50 -20.43
N GLU A 169 -13.18 -16.62 -19.99
CA GLU A 169 -13.72 -17.96 -20.24
C GLU A 169 -14.67 -18.42 -19.14
N ILE A 170 -14.46 -17.99 -17.89
CA ILE A 170 -15.29 -18.39 -16.74
C ILE A 170 -16.36 -17.33 -16.47
N LEU A 171 -15.96 -16.05 -16.46
CA LEU A 171 -16.83 -14.96 -16.02
C LEU A 171 -17.53 -14.23 -17.17
N GLY A 172 -17.11 -14.44 -18.43
CA GLY A 172 -17.69 -13.78 -19.59
C GLY A 172 -17.48 -12.25 -19.62
N CYS A 173 -16.51 -11.73 -18.87
CA CYS A 173 -16.21 -10.31 -18.79
C CYS A 173 -15.71 -9.80 -20.14
N SER A 174 -16.34 -8.75 -20.67
CA SER A 174 -16.03 -8.16 -21.97
C SER A 174 -15.20 -6.87 -21.91
N LEU A 175 -14.88 -6.37 -20.70
CA LEU A 175 -14.10 -5.15 -20.53
C LEU A 175 -12.74 -5.25 -21.24
N PRO A 176 -12.34 -4.24 -22.02
CA PRO A 176 -11.01 -4.21 -22.64
C PRO A 176 -9.91 -4.13 -21.57
N ILE A 177 -8.73 -4.67 -21.88
CA ILE A 177 -7.60 -4.76 -20.95
C ILE A 177 -6.40 -4.00 -21.51
N GLU A 178 -5.76 -3.21 -20.66
CA GLU A 178 -4.43 -2.64 -20.87
C GLU A 178 -3.39 -3.40 -20.06
N ILE A 179 -2.40 -3.97 -20.74
CA ILE A 179 -1.22 -4.58 -20.12
C ILE A 179 -0.07 -3.58 -20.16
N TRP A 180 0.29 -3.06 -19.01
CA TRP A 180 1.43 -2.17 -18.84
C TRP A 180 2.65 -2.95 -18.37
N TYR A 181 3.82 -2.69 -18.96
CA TYR A 181 5.05 -3.39 -18.60
C TYR A 181 6.29 -2.52 -18.79
N ARG A 182 7.34 -2.85 -18.03
CA ARG A 182 8.65 -2.21 -18.12
C ARG A 182 9.59 -3.00 -19.03
N PRO A 183 10.12 -2.43 -20.12
CA PRO A 183 11.05 -3.14 -21.00
C PRO A 183 12.32 -3.64 -20.29
N ASP A 184 12.88 -2.86 -19.35
CA ASP A 184 14.07 -3.24 -18.58
C ASP A 184 13.83 -4.43 -17.65
N GLU A 185 12.61 -4.61 -17.13
CA GLU A 185 12.25 -5.79 -16.33
C GLU A 185 12.06 -7.05 -17.20
N MET A 186 11.87 -6.90 -18.51
CA MET A 186 11.67 -8.00 -19.46
C MET A 186 12.95 -8.49 -20.12
N GLU A 187 14.06 -7.75 -20.01
CA GLU A 187 15.32 -8.05 -20.72
C GLU A 187 15.85 -9.47 -20.45
N HIS A 188 15.72 -9.94 -19.20
CA HIS A 188 16.18 -11.26 -18.77
C HIS A 188 15.14 -12.38 -19.02
N ALA A 189 13.96 -12.03 -19.53
CA ALA A 189 12.88 -12.96 -19.85
C ALA A 189 12.06 -12.42 -21.06
N PRO A 190 12.67 -12.29 -22.25
CA PRO A 190 12.06 -11.58 -23.38
C PRO A 190 10.76 -12.22 -23.90
N LYS A 191 10.54 -13.50 -23.59
CA LYS A 191 9.34 -14.28 -23.91
C LYS A 191 8.25 -14.23 -22.84
N ALA A 192 8.47 -13.52 -21.72
CA ALA A 192 7.53 -13.53 -20.61
C ALA A 192 6.13 -13.01 -20.99
N LEU A 193 6.02 -12.15 -22.01
CA LEU A 193 4.75 -11.63 -22.50
C LEU A 193 4.11 -12.48 -23.60
N ASP A 194 4.80 -13.51 -24.11
CA ASP A 194 4.30 -14.33 -25.23
C ASP A 194 2.94 -14.99 -24.94
N PRO A 195 2.67 -15.52 -23.73
CA PRO A 195 1.35 -16.04 -23.39
C PRO A 195 0.25 -14.96 -23.46
N LEU A 196 0.56 -13.74 -23.02
CA LEU A 196 -0.40 -12.62 -23.07
C LEU A 196 -0.63 -12.15 -24.51
N ARG A 197 0.42 -12.11 -25.33
CA ARG A 197 0.33 -11.79 -26.77
C ARG A 197 -0.48 -12.85 -27.52
N TYR A 198 -0.32 -14.12 -27.14
CA TYR A 198 -1.13 -15.22 -27.66
C TYR A 198 -2.63 -15.00 -27.37
N LEU A 199 -2.99 -14.60 -26.14
CA LEU A 199 -4.38 -14.24 -25.83
C LEU A 199 -4.88 -13.07 -26.66
N ALA A 200 -4.07 -12.02 -26.86
CA ALA A 200 -4.46 -10.84 -27.63
C ALA A 200 -4.69 -11.13 -29.13
N GLN A 201 -4.02 -12.14 -29.68
CA GLN A 201 -4.20 -12.59 -31.06
C GLN A 201 -5.41 -13.51 -31.23
N ASN A 202 -5.85 -14.18 -30.16
CA ASN A 202 -7.01 -15.05 -30.19
C ASN A 202 -8.29 -14.25 -29.89
N SER A 203 -9.32 -14.44 -30.71
CA SER A 203 -10.64 -13.82 -30.51
C SER A 203 -11.25 -14.04 -29.11
N SER A 204 -10.90 -15.13 -28.43
CA SER A 204 -11.36 -15.41 -27.07
C SER A 204 -10.71 -14.53 -25.99
N GLY A 205 -9.57 -13.89 -26.26
CA GLY A 205 -8.90 -12.99 -25.31
C GLY A 205 -9.58 -11.62 -25.16
N GLY A 206 -10.48 -11.27 -26.08
CA GLY A 206 -11.09 -9.96 -26.16
C GLY A 206 -10.09 -8.86 -26.55
N GLN A 207 -10.43 -7.60 -26.29
CA GLN A 207 -9.56 -6.48 -26.61
C GLN A 207 -8.45 -6.35 -25.56
N ILE A 208 -7.21 -6.60 -25.96
CA ILE A 208 -6.01 -6.46 -25.11
C ILE A 208 -5.02 -5.54 -25.84
N SER A 209 -4.54 -4.51 -25.14
CA SER A 209 -3.51 -3.59 -25.63
C SER A 209 -2.27 -3.63 -24.73
N PHE A 210 -1.10 -3.34 -25.28
CA PHE A 210 0.19 -3.42 -24.58
C PHE A 210 0.87 -2.05 -24.57
N HIS A 211 1.28 -1.60 -23.38
CA HIS A 211 1.86 -0.28 -23.16
C HIS A 211 3.19 -0.38 -22.41
N GLN A 212 4.20 0.31 -22.91
CA GLN A 212 5.51 0.34 -22.29
C GLN A 212 5.60 1.46 -21.26
N ILE A 213 6.13 1.14 -20.08
CA ILE A 213 6.52 2.11 -19.06
C ILE A 213 7.99 2.46 -19.30
N THR A 214 8.23 3.60 -19.94
CA THR A 214 9.59 4.09 -20.26
C THR A 214 10.13 5.08 -19.23
N ASP A 215 9.28 5.58 -18.33
CA ASP A 215 9.68 6.52 -17.30
C ASP A 215 10.65 5.83 -16.30
N PRO A 216 11.85 6.38 -16.05
CA PRO A 216 12.84 5.77 -15.17
C PRO A 216 12.44 5.73 -13.69
N VAL A 217 11.53 6.60 -13.23
CA VAL A 217 11.05 6.61 -11.83
C VAL A 217 9.89 5.65 -11.59
N ALA A 218 9.17 5.26 -12.64
CA ALA A 218 8.01 4.36 -12.58
C ALA A 218 8.41 2.88 -12.40
N LYS A 219 9.12 2.56 -11.32
CA LYS A 219 9.61 1.22 -10.98
C LYS A 219 8.85 0.62 -9.80
N ARG A 220 8.79 -0.71 -9.72
CA ARG A 220 8.15 -1.44 -8.61
C ARG A 220 6.74 -0.92 -8.34
N PHE A 221 6.44 -0.48 -7.13
CA PHE A 221 5.14 0.05 -6.71
C PHE A 221 4.68 1.29 -7.51
N VAL A 222 5.61 2.09 -8.02
CA VAL A 222 5.28 3.29 -8.83
C VAL A 222 4.73 2.90 -10.21
N ALA A 223 5.05 1.72 -10.73
CA ALA A 223 4.59 1.27 -12.04
C ALA A 223 3.05 1.19 -12.12
N LYS A 224 2.39 0.76 -11.03
CA LYS A 224 0.92 0.74 -10.92
C LYS A 224 0.32 2.14 -11.02
N ILE A 225 0.86 3.06 -10.21
CA ILE A 225 0.43 4.46 -10.19
C ILE A 225 0.60 5.07 -11.59
N TYR A 226 1.75 4.82 -12.23
CA TYR A 226 2.02 5.29 -13.59
C TYR A 226 1.02 4.74 -14.61
N ALA A 227 0.70 3.44 -14.56
CA ALA A 227 -0.24 2.81 -15.47
C ALA A 227 -1.66 3.39 -15.32
N ILE A 228 -2.15 3.56 -14.08
CA ILE A 228 -3.46 4.18 -13.82
C ILE A 228 -3.45 5.65 -14.28
N HIS A 229 -2.37 6.38 -14.00
CA HIS A 229 -2.23 7.78 -14.38
C HIS A 229 -2.21 7.99 -15.89
N ASN A 230 -1.62 7.08 -16.67
CA ASN A 230 -1.42 7.20 -18.12
C ASN A 230 -2.34 6.32 -18.97
N SER A 231 -3.29 5.61 -18.36
CA SER A 231 -4.24 4.74 -19.06
C SER A 231 -4.98 5.46 -20.19
N PHE A 232 -5.38 4.73 -21.22
CA PHE A 232 -6.27 5.24 -22.27
C PHE A 232 -7.75 5.07 -21.89
N PHE A 233 -8.09 4.39 -20.80
CA PHE A 233 -9.47 4.32 -20.30
C PHE A 233 -9.82 5.53 -19.44
N ASP A 234 -11.03 6.05 -19.59
CA ASP A 234 -11.52 7.16 -18.79
C ASP A 234 -11.91 6.70 -17.38
N ARG A 235 -12.43 5.46 -17.26
CA ARG A 235 -12.73 4.80 -16.00
C ARG A 235 -11.99 3.48 -15.92
N VAL A 236 -11.19 3.33 -14.87
CA VAL A 236 -10.24 2.22 -14.72
C VAL A 236 -10.65 1.35 -13.56
N LEU A 237 -10.74 0.03 -13.79
CA LEU A 237 -10.55 -0.99 -12.76
C LEU A 237 -9.08 -1.39 -12.83
N PHE A 238 -8.27 -0.94 -11.88
CA PHE A 238 -6.93 -1.50 -11.75
C PHE A 238 -7.04 -2.87 -11.09
N LEU A 239 -6.28 -3.85 -11.60
CA LEU A 239 -6.26 -5.20 -11.09
C LEU A 239 -4.82 -5.74 -11.11
N ASP A 240 -4.27 -6.06 -9.94
CA ASP A 240 -2.97 -6.74 -9.86
C ASP A 240 -3.04 -8.10 -10.57
N ALA A 241 -1.93 -8.52 -11.19
CA ALA A 241 -1.90 -9.72 -12.03
C ALA A 241 -2.26 -11.04 -11.31
N ASP A 242 -2.08 -11.07 -9.99
CA ASP A 242 -2.40 -12.17 -9.09
C ASP A 242 -3.68 -11.92 -8.26
N ASN A 243 -4.53 -11.01 -8.72
CA ASN A 243 -5.84 -10.74 -8.16
C ASN A 243 -6.94 -11.14 -9.14
N VAL A 244 -7.74 -12.14 -8.77
CA VAL A 244 -8.76 -12.72 -9.65
C VAL A 244 -10.16 -12.48 -9.07
N PRO A 245 -11.12 -11.99 -9.88
CA PRO A 245 -12.49 -11.89 -9.44
C PRO A 245 -13.21 -13.24 -9.48
N VAL A 246 -14.28 -13.38 -8.67
CA VAL A 246 -15.14 -14.58 -8.65
C VAL A 246 -16.46 -14.39 -9.41
N ARG A 247 -16.73 -13.17 -9.85
CA ARG A 247 -17.88 -12.74 -10.67
C ARG A 247 -17.42 -11.67 -11.67
N ASP A 248 -18.14 -11.46 -12.76
CA ASP A 248 -17.81 -10.37 -13.70
C ASP A 248 -17.77 -9.02 -12.96
N PRO A 249 -16.62 -8.32 -12.91
CA PRO A 249 -16.49 -7.07 -12.16
C PRO A 249 -17.04 -5.84 -12.91
N SER A 250 -17.56 -6.01 -14.14
CA SER A 250 -18.04 -4.89 -14.97
C SER A 250 -19.15 -4.06 -14.32
N PHE A 251 -19.96 -4.67 -13.45
CA PHE A 251 -21.03 -3.97 -12.72
C PHE A 251 -20.51 -2.83 -11.84
N LEU A 252 -19.25 -2.87 -11.40
CA LEU A 252 -18.66 -1.84 -10.54
C LEU A 252 -18.70 -0.44 -11.18
N PHE A 253 -18.63 -0.33 -12.51
CA PHE A 253 -18.73 0.97 -13.19
C PHE A 253 -20.13 1.57 -13.19
N ASN A 254 -21.15 0.78 -12.84
CA ASN A 254 -22.55 1.18 -12.78
C ASN A 254 -23.14 1.03 -11.36
N SER A 255 -22.34 0.64 -10.37
CA SER A 255 -22.79 0.60 -8.98
C SER A 255 -23.09 2.03 -8.49
N ILE A 256 -24.05 2.14 -7.57
CA ILE A 256 -24.45 3.44 -7.02
C ILE A 256 -23.26 4.12 -6.37
N ASP A 257 -22.44 3.38 -5.63
CA ASP A 257 -21.24 3.87 -4.96
C ASP A 257 -20.24 4.49 -5.93
N PHE A 258 -19.99 3.84 -7.07
CA PHE A 258 -19.09 4.38 -8.09
C PHE A 258 -19.69 5.56 -8.83
N LEU A 259 -20.98 5.50 -9.23
CA LEU A 259 -21.63 6.60 -9.92
C LEU A 259 -21.64 7.88 -9.06
N GLN A 260 -21.91 7.74 -7.76
CA GLN A 260 -21.92 8.87 -6.84
C GLN A 260 -20.52 9.44 -6.58
N THR A 261 -19.53 8.59 -6.31
CA THR A 261 -18.23 9.04 -5.80
C THR A 261 -17.15 9.12 -6.89
N GLY A 262 -17.27 8.34 -7.95
CA GLY A 262 -16.26 8.18 -9.00
C GLY A 262 -15.03 7.37 -8.57
N ALA A 263 -14.99 6.81 -7.35
CA ALA A 263 -13.88 5.99 -6.89
C ALA A 263 -14.33 4.94 -5.87
N ILE A 264 -13.92 3.68 -6.04
CA ILE A 264 -14.11 2.61 -5.04
C ILE A 264 -12.74 2.07 -4.63
N PHE A 265 -12.51 2.02 -3.31
CA PHE A 265 -11.30 1.48 -2.68
C PHE A 265 -11.66 0.35 -1.74
N TRP A 266 -10.70 -0.57 -1.56
CA TRP A 266 -10.84 -1.71 -0.68
C TRP A 266 -9.98 -1.58 0.58
N PRO A 267 -10.47 -2.02 1.75
CA PRO A 267 -9.65 -2.08 2.94
C PRO A 267 -8.57 -3.15 2.79
N ASP A 268 -7.45 -2.92 3.45
CA ASP A 268 -6.45 -3.93 3.77
C ASP A 268 -6.75 -4.54 5.15
N PHE A 269 -5.93 -5.51 5.57
CA PHE A 269 -5.97 -6.11 6.90
C PHE A 269 -5.65 -5.14 8.04
N TRP A 270 -5.03 -3.99 7.75
CA TRP A 270 -4.49 -3.12 8.79
C TRP A 270 -5.41 -1.95 9.10
N HIS A 271 -5.71 -1.83 10.40
CA HIS A 271 -6.38 -0.69 10.99
C HIS A 271 -5.37 0.07 11.88
N PRO A 272 -5.52 1.40 12.10
CA PRO A 272 -4.63 2.17 12.98
C PRO A 272 -4.36 1.57 14.36
N THR A 273 -5.30 0.80 14.91
CA THR A 273 -5.17 0.11 16.20
C THR A 273 -4.36 -1.19 16.15
N SER A 274 -4.12 -1.76 14.97
CA SER A 274 -3.47 -3.07 14.76
C SER A 274 -2.48 -3.10 13.58
N THR A 275 -2.09 -1.93 13.05
CA THR A 275 -1.23 -1.81 11.87
C THR A 275 0.22 -2.22 12.15
N MET A 276 0.81 -2.95 11.20
CA MET A 276 2.26 -3.25 11.18
C MET A 276 3.08 -2.25 10.36
N PHE A 277 2.44 -1.24 9.78
CA PHE A 277 3.08 -0.25 8.91
C PHE A 277 3.23 1.13 9.55
N GLY A 278 2.75 1.32 10.78
CA GLY A 278 2.97 2.54 11.55
C GLY A 278 2.00 3.68 11.20
N LEU A 279 0.84 3.36 10.63
CA LEU A 279 -0.24 4.31 10.30
C LEU A 279 -1.24 4.45 11.47
N HIS A 280 -0.74 4.78 12.65
CA HIS A 280 -1.56 5.06 13.83
C HIS A 280 -1.63 6.58 14.12
N SER A 281 -2.40 6.99 15.12
CA SER A 281 -2.64 8.40 15.46
C SER A 281 -1.39 9.23 15.76
N GLN A 282 -0.31 8.58 16.20
CA GLN A 282 0.97 9.20 16.54
C GLN A 282 1.99 9.14 15.39
N SER A 283 1.61 8.62 14.21
CA SER A 283 2.50 8.55 13.05
C SER A 283 2.97 9.94 12.61
N MET A 284 4.24 10.04 12.24
CA MET A 284 4.78 11.26 11.62
C MET A 284 4.14 11.59 10.26
N LEU A 285 3.44 10.64 9.65
CA LEU A 285 2.72 10.82 8.39
C LEU A 285 1.75 12.01 8.43
N TRP A 286 1.03 12.19 9.54
CA TRP A 286 0.01 13.23 9.67
C TRP A 286 0.61 14.64 9.65
N GLU A 287 1.83 14.79 10.18
CA GLU A 287 2.57 16.04 10.10
C GLU A 287 3.12 16.27 8.69
N LEU A 288 3.73 15.23 8.09
CA LEU A 288 4.25 15.30 6.71
C LEU A 288 3.17 15.76 5.73
N LEU A 289 1.98 15.16 5.81
CA LEU A 289 0.87 15.48 4.92
C LEU A 289 0.12 16.74 5.34
N ASN A 290 0.41 17.29 6.51
CA ASN A 290 -0.37 18.35 7.15
C ASN A 290 -1.88 18.01 7.11
N MET A 291 -2.21 16.88 7.73
CA MET A 291 -3.57 16.31 7.82
C MET A 291 -3.86 15.90 9.26
N PRO A 292 -5.13 15.95 9.71
CA PRO A 292 -5.52 15.28 10.94
C PRO A 292 -5.40 13.75 10.80
N PHE A 293 -5.25 13.06 11.92
CA PHE A 293 -5.40 11.60 11.97
C PHE A 293 -6.82 11.22 11.51
N VAL A 294 -6.91 10.15 10.72
CA VAL A 294 -8.17 9.57 10.27
C VAL A 294 -8.21 8.11 10.71
N ASP A 295 -9.20 7.77 11.54
CA ASP A 295 -9.42 6.41 12.04
C ASP A 295 -10.25 5.61 11.03
N MET A 296 -9.55 4.94 10.12
CA MET A 296 -10.15 4.05 9.11
C MET A 296 -9.12 3.02 8.67
N PHE A 297 -9.58 1.94 8.05
CA PHE A 297 -8.69 0.94 7.43
C PHE A 297 -7.72 1.60 6.44
N GLU A 298 -6.47 1.08 6.44
CA GLU A 298 -5.56 1.32 5.33
C GLU A 298 -6.17 0.75 4.04
N GLN A 299 -5.90 1.37 2.90
CA GLN A 299 -6.36 0.88 1.61
C GLN A 299 -5.44 -0.21 1.06
N GLU A 300 -5.99 -1.29 0.52
CA GLU A 300 -5.31 -2.20 -0.40
C GLU A 300 -5.41 -1.67 -1.85
N SER A 301 -4.29 -1.73 -2.58
CA SER A 301 -4.17 -1.20 -3.96
C SER A 301 -4.15 -2.31 -5.02
N GLY A 302 -4.27 -3.58 -4.62
CA GLY A 302 -4.39 -4.72 -5.54
C GLY A 302 -5.60 -4.65 -6.46
N GLN A 303 -6.58 -3.82 -6.12
CA GLN A 303 -7.66 -3.39 -6.98
C GLN A 303 -8.22 -2.05 -6.52
N LEU A 304 -8.64 -1.23 -7.47
CA LEU A 304 -9.36 0.02 -7.26
C LEU A 304 -10.15 0.35 -8.51
N VAL A 305 -11.26 1.08 -8.35
CA VAL A 305 -12.04 1.61 -9.47
C VAL A 305 -11.99 3.12 -9.42
N VAL A 306 -11.61 3.81 -10.49
CA VAL A 306 -11.49 5.28 -10.52
C VAL A 306 -11.95 5.86 -11.85
N ASP A 307 -12.83 6.86 -11.79
CA ASP A 307 -13.10 7.78 -12.90
C ASP A 307 -11.99 8.85 -12.95
N ARG A 308 -11.07 8.68 -13.91
CA ARG A 308 -9.89 9.52 -14.07
C ARG A 308 -10.25 10.94 -14.51
N ARG A 309 -11.42 11.14 -15.12
CA ARG A 309 -11.91 12.49 -15.49
C ARG A 309 -12.31 13.29 -14.27
N ARG A 310 -12.86 12.62 -13.25
CA ARG A 310 -13.31 13.23 -11.98
C ARG A 310 -12.17 13.38 -10.96
N HIS A 311 -11.19 12.48 -11.01
CA HIS A 311 -10.15 12.35 -9.99
C HIS A 311 -8.73 12.64 -10.50
N GLY A 312 -8.59 13.55 -11.47
CA GLY A 312 -7.29 13.98 -12.00
C GLY A 312 -6.34 14.52 -10.93
N ALA A 313 -6.78 15.49 -10.13
CA ALA A 313 -5.96 16.10 -9.10
C ALA A 313 -5.54 15.12 -7.97
N PRO A 314 -6.42 14.25 -7.44
CA PRO A 314 -5.99 13.16 -6.56
C PRO A 314 -4.93 12.24 -7.17
N LEU A 315 -5.07 11.84 -8.44
CA LEU A 315 -4.10 10.97 -9.10
C LEU A 315 -2.73 11.63 -9.30
N GLU A 316 -2.69 12.93 -9.61
CA GLU A 316 -1.45 13.72 -9.64
C GLU A 316 -0.76 13.77 -8.27
N LEU A 317 -1.54 13.90 -7.20
CA LEU A 317 -1.00 13.90 -5.84
C LEU A 317 -0.46 12.53 -5.43
N VAL A 318 -1.10 11.43 -5.85
CA VAL A 318 -0.57 10.07 -5.67
C VAL A 318 0.77 9.91 -6.38
N LEU A 319 0.88 10.40 -7.62
CA LEU A 319 2.12 10.37 -8.38
C LEU A 319 3.23 11.15 -7.66
N LEU A 320 2.94 12.36 -7.18
CA LEU A 320 3.88 13.16 -6.39
C LEU A 320 4.34 12.41 -5.12
N TYR A 321 3.42 11.81 -4.36
CA TYR A 321 3.78 11.04 -3.17
C TYR A 321 4.72 9.87 -3.48
N ALA A 322 4.53 9.24 -4.63
CA ALA A 322 5.34 8.11 -5.06
C ALA A 322 6.70 8.50 -5.64
N THR A 323 6.85 9.68 -6.25
CA THR A 323 8.05 10.06 -7.02
C THR A 323 8.86 11.21 -6.45
N HIS A 324 8.36 11.92 -5.44
CA HIS A 324 9.09 13.04 -4.84
C HIS A 324 10.41 12.59 -4.21
N GLU A 325 11.47 13.39 -4.38
CA GLU A 325 12.79 13.19 -3.77
C GLU A 325 13.16 14.39 -2.89
N PRO A 326 13.57 14.16 -1.62
CA PRO A 326 13.68 12.86 -0.95
C PRO A 326 12.30 12.23 -0.69
N ASN A 327 12.17 10.92 -0.93
CA ASN A 327 10.89 10.24 -0.68
C ASN A 327 10.71 9.92 0.81
N PHE A 328 10.01 10.80 1.55
CA PHE A 328 9.77 10.63 2.98
C PHE A 328 8.94 9.39 3.35
N PHE A 329 8.01 8.94 2.49
CA PHE A 329 7.25 7.73 2.75
C PHE A 329 8.16 6.50 2.83
N VAL A 330 9.11 6.40 1.90
CA VAL A 330 10.10 5.30 1.85
C VAL A 330 11.20 5.48 2.90
N HIS A 331 11.69 6.70 3.07
CA HIS A 331 12.82 7.01 3.96
C HIS A 331 12.45 6.82 5.43
N TYR A 332 11.27 7.33 5.84
CA TYR A 332 10.76 7.21 7.21
C TYR A 332 9.82 6.03 7.44
N LYS A 333 9.60 5.19 6.42
CA LYS A 333 8.70 4.01 6.48
C LYS A 333 7.29 4.38 6.93
N LEU A 334 6.77 5.50 6.42
CA LEU A 334 5.46 6.05 6.81
C LEU A 334 4.30 5.44 6.04
N ALA A 335 4.59 4.74 4.94
CA ALA A 335 3.64 3.92 4.19
C ALA A 335 4.38 2.73 3.57
N TRP A 336 3.64 1.66 3.27
CA TRP A 336 4.18 0.49 2.59
C TRP A 336 3.87 0.52 1.10
N GLY A 337 4.82 1.01 0.30
CA GLY A 337 4.66 1.09 -1.15
C GLY A 337 3.57 2.08 -1.57
N ASP A 338 2.83 1.71 -2.61
CA ASP A 338 1.72 2.47 -3.22
C ASP A 338 0.39 2.34 -2.46
N LYS A 339 0.26 1.28 -1.67
CA LYS A 339 -0.97 0.78 -1.05
C LYS A 339 -1.94 1.86 -0.58
N ASP A 340 -1.46 2.72 0.32
CA ASP A 340 -2.27 3.71 1.02
C ASP A 340 -2.16 5.12 0.42
N LEU A 341 -1.31 5.31 -0.59
CA LEU A 341 -1.06 6.63 -1.18
C LEU A 341 -2.33 7.18 -1.86
N PHE A 342 -3.14 6.32 -2.47
CA PHE A 342 -4.44 6.68 -3.05
C PHE A 342 -5.39 7.23 -1.99
N ARG A 343 -5.69 6.47 -0.94
CA ARG A 343 -6.52 6.92 0.19
C ARG A 343 -6.03 8.25 0.78
N LEU A 344 -4.72 8.38 1.01
CA LEU A 344 -4.12 9.59 1.58
C LEU A 344 -4.29 10.82 0.67
N ALA A 345 -4.14 10.66 -0.65
CA ALA A 345 -4.35 11.74 -1.60
C ALA A 345 -5.83 12.16 -1.67
N TRP A 346 -6.77 11.21 -1.67
CA TRP A 346 -8.20 11.51 -1.67
C TRP A 346 -8.62 12.24 -0.40
N LEU A 347 -8.17 11.77 0.77
CA LEU A 347 -8.42 12.42 2.05
C LEU A 347 -7.81 13.83 2.11
N LYS A 348 -6.58 14.00 1.58
CA LYS A 348 -5.92 15.32 1.56
C LYS A 348 -6.72 16.37 0.80
N LEU A 349 -7.33 15.95 -0.31
CA LEU A 349 -8.08 16.81 -1.21
C LEU A 349 -9.58 16.86 -0.91
N ASN A 350 -10.04 16.14 0.11
CA ASN A 350 -11.46 15.94 0.38
C ASN A 350 -12.23 15.45 -0.87
N ALA A 351 -11.59 14.60 -1.68
CA ALA A 351 -12.19 14.02 -2.87
C ALA A 351 -13.11 12.86 -2.48
N THR A 352 -14.23 12.70 -3.19
CA THR A 352 -15.20 11.65 -2.90
C THR A 352 -14.68 10.27 -3.30
N PHE A 353 -14.85 9.28 -2.44
CA PHE A 353 -14.63 7.87 -2.74
C PHE A 353 -15.53 7.02 -1.83
N HIS A 354 -15.83 5.80 -2.26
CA HIS A 354 -16.43 4.76 -1.45
C HIS A 354 -15.34 3.80 -0.96
N MET A 355 -15.23 3.60 0.35
CA MET A 355 -14.41 2.54 0.94
C MET A 355 -15.31 1.36 1.27
N ILE A 356 -15.00 0.18 0.72
CA ILE A 356 -15.74 -1.04 1.05
C ILE A 356 -15.74 -1.26 2.57
N GLU A 357 -16.92 -1.45 3.14
CA GLU A 357 -17.10 -1.50 4.59
C GLU A 357 -16.77 -2.85 5.21
N THR A 358 -16.91 -3.93 4.43
CA THR A 358 -16.67 -5.30 4.86
C THR A 358 -15.16 -5.56 5.00
N PRO A 359 -14.66 -5.88 6.20
CA PRO A 359 -13.25 -6.18 6.40
C PRO A 359 -12.78 -7.35 5.51
N PRO A 360 -11.51 -7.37 5.08
CA PRO A 360 -11.04 -8.45 4.24
C PRO A 360 -11.09 -9.81 4.97
N ALA A 361 -11.54 -10.84 4.27
CA ALA A 361 -11.39 -12.23 4.71
C ALA A 361 -10.07 -12.80 4.17
N MET A 362 -9.79 -14.08 4.46
CA MET A 362 -8.59 -14.75 3.97
C MET A 362 -8.92 -16.15 3.44
N ALA A 363 -8.34 -16.51 2.31
CA ALA A 363 -8.35 -17.88 1.80
C ALA A 363 -6.98 -18.53 2.04
N GLY A 364 -7.00 -19.80 2.44
CA GLY A 364 -5.79 -20.48 2.88
C GLY A 364 -6.00 -21.89 3.40
N MET A 365 -5.12 -22.29 4.32
CA MET A 365 -5.08 -23.63 4.90
C MET A 365 -5.14 -23.58 6.42
N VAL A 366 -5.87 -24.52 7.01
CA VAL A 366 -5.78 -24.81 8.45
C VAL A 366 -4.64 -25.81 8.65
N THR A 367 -3.68 -25.47 9.50
CA THR A 367 -2.55 -26.33 9.83
C THR A 367 -2.93 -27.36 10.90
N ASN A 368 -2.12 -28.42 11.05
CA ASN A 368 -2.27 -29.41 12.12
C ASN A 368 -2.22 -28.78 13.54
N SER A 369 -1.57 -27.63 13.69
CA SER A 369 -1.53 -26.87 14.95
C SER A 369 -2.78 -26.00 15.19
N SER A 370 -3.85 -26.18 14.41
CA SER A 370 -5.06 -25.34 14.46
C SER A 370 -4.81 -23.85 14.21
N ALA A 371 -3.74 -23.52 13.46
CA ALA A 371 -3.49 -22.18 12.95
C ALA A 371 -4.12 -22.04 11.56
N PHE A 372 -4.61 -20.85 11.23
CA PHE A 372 -5.05 -20.53 9.87
C PHE A 372 -3.95 -19.77 9.13
N CYS A 373 -3.38 -20.42 8.11
CA CYS A 373 -2.41 -19.81 7.21
C CYS A 373 -3.10 -19.30 5.93
N GLY A 374 -3.49 -18.03 5.95
CA GLY A 374 -3.99 -17.30 4.79
C GLY A 374 -2.86 -16.88 3.86
N MET A 375 -3.05 -17.16 2.58
CA MET A 375 -2.11 -16.82 1.49
C MET A 375 -2.75 -15.96 0.41
N THR A 376 -4.03 -15.66 0.56
CA THR A 376 -4.85 -14.91 -0.38
C THR A 376 -5.79 -14.02 0.43
N MET A 377 -5.79 -12.74 0.13
CA MET A 377 -6.76 -11.80 0.67
C MET A 377 -8.08 -11.96 -0.08
N VAL A 378 -9.18 -11.98 0.66
CA VAL A 378 -10.53 -12.12 0.12
C VAL A 378 -11.25 -10.81 0.36
N GLN A 379 -11.73 -10.19 -0.71
CA GLN A 379 -12.28 -8.85 -0.69
C GLN A 379 -13.67 -8.83 -1.31
N HIS A 380 -14.50 -7.92 -0.81
CA HIS A 380 -15.95 -7.94 -1.01
C HIS A 380 -16.40 -6.78 -1.90
N ASP A 381 -17.57 -6.88 -2.51
CA ASP A 381 -18.24 -5.77 -3.17
C ASP A 381 -18.99 -4.88 -2.16
N PRO A 382 -19.63 -3.77 -2.60
CA PRO A 382 -20.39 -2.89 -1.70
C PRO A 382 -21.54 -3.59 -0.96
N GLU A 383 -22.08 -4.67 -1.54
CA GLU A 383 -23.12 -5.50 -0.94
C GLU A 383 -22.58 -6.50 0.11
N GLY A 384 -21.25 -6.58 0.27
CA GLY A 384 -20.58 -7.45 1.23
C GLY A 384 -20.33 -8.87 0.73
N GLU A 385 -20.59 -9.15 -0.55
CA GLU A 385 -20.36 -10.44 -1.17
C GLU A 385 -18.92 -10.56 -1.67
N ILE A 386 -18.34 -11.76 -1.61
CA ILE A 386 -16.97 -11.98 -2.09
C ILE A 386 -16.91 -11.62 -3.59
N LEU A 387 -15.92 -10.81 -3.94
CA LEU A 387 -15.66 -10.40 -5.32
C LEU A 387 -14.24 -10.70 -5.77
N PHE A 388 -13.23 -10.47 -4.94
CA PHE A 388 -11.81 -10.58 -5.33
C PHE A 388 -11.02 -11.56 -4.45
N LEU A 389 -10.14 -12.33 -5.08
CA LEU A 389 -9.18 -13.24 -4.46
C LEU A 389 -7.75 -12.83 -4.85
N HIS A 390 -7.08 -12.08 -3.98
CA HIS A 390 -5.76 -11.53 -4.23
C HIS A 390 -4.65 -12.41 -3.61
N ARG A 391 -3.90 -13.15 -4.45
CA ARG A 391 -2.82 -14.10 -4.04
C ARG A 391 -1.53 -13.39 -3.58
N ASN A 392 -1.63 -12.60 -2.51
CA ASN A 392 -0.55 -11.76 -2.00
C ASN A 392 0.63 -12.49 -1.30
N LYS A 393 0.56 -13.82 -1.09
CA LYS A 393 1.69 -14.63 -0.55
C LYS A 393 2.20 -15.72 -1.46
N HIS A 394 1.32 -16.41 -2.18
CA HIS A 394 1.67 -17.58 -2.99
C HIS A 394 1.11 -17.42 -4.41
N LYS A 395 1.95 -16.83 -5.28
CA LYS A 395 1.61 -16.48 -6.67
C LYS A 395 1.60 -17.72 -7.56
N LEU A 396 0.86 -17.67 -8.66
CA LEU A 396 0.88 -18.73 -9.67
C LEU A 396 2.13 -18.59 -10.53
N THR A 397 2.89 -19.68 -10.66
CA THR A 397 4.11 -19.74 -11.44
C THR A 397 3.97 -20.58 -12.70
N GLY A 398 3.05 -21.56 -12.70
CA GLY A 398 2.91 -22.53 -13.78
C GLY A 398 4.11 -23.47 -13.93
N LEU A 399 5.06 -23.46 -12.99
CA LEU A 399 6.31 -24.22 -13.03
C LEU A 399 6.43 -25.11 -11.80
N GLU A 400 6.96 -26.32 -11.99
CA GLU A 400 7.24 -27.20 -10.85
C GLU A 400 8.26 -26.52 -9.91
N SER A 401 7.95 -26.46 -8.62
CA SER A 401 8.86 -25.90 -7.63
C SER A 401 10.13 -26.77 -7.57
N GLY A 402 11.28 -26.18 -7.90
CA GLY A 402 12.56 -26.87 -8.07
C GLY A 402 13.22 -27.42 -6.79
N SER A 403 12.48 -28.08 -5.90
CA SER A 403 13.05 -28.91 -4.85
C SER A 403 13.18 -30.35 -5.33
N THR A 404 14.36 -30.70 -5.83
CA THR A 404 14.85 -32.07 -5.85
C THR A 404 14.71 -32.69 -4.45
N HIS A 405 14.15 -33.89 -4.39
CA HIS A 405 13.96 -34.78 -3.22
C HIS A 405 12.64 -34.65 -2.44
N SER A 406 11.55 -35.10 -3.05
CA SER A 406 10.60 -35.96 -2.33
C SER A 406 9.83 -36.81 -3.33
N ASN A 407 10.01 -38.13 -3.24
CA ASN A 407 9.19 -39.14 -3.92
C ASN A 407 7.81 -39.25 -3.22
N SER A 408 7.17 -38.12 -2.90
CA SER A 408 5.81 -38.10 -2.40
C SER A 408 4.86 -38.22 -3.59
N LEU A 409 4.01 -39.26 -3.56
CA LEU A 409 2.97 -39.54 -4.55
C LEU A 409 2.33 -38.25 -5.08
N ARG A 410 2.38 -38.06 -6.41
CA ARG A 410 1.67 -36.99 -7.12
C ARG A 410 0.18 -37.15 -6.85
N VAL A 411 -0.43 -36.19 -6.17
CA VAL A 411 -1.88 -36.18 -5.91
C VAL A 411 -2.64 -35.43 -7.00
N ASP A 412 -1.99 -34.51 -7.74
CA ASP A 412 -2.58 -33.86 -8.92
C ASP A 412 -1.56 -33.52 -10.03
N GLU A 413 -2.06 -33.18 -11.22
CA GLU A 413 -1.26 -32.94 -12.45
C GLU A 413 -0.73 -31.50 -12.59
N TYR A 414 -0.91 -30.64 -11.58
CA TYR A 414 -0.62 -29.21 -11.68
C TYR A 414 0.61 -28.80 -10.86
N PRO A 415 1.45 -27.88 -11.39
CA PRO A 415 2.73 -27.52 -10.76
C PRO A 415 2.58 -26.67 -9.49
N ASP A 416 1.69 -25.68 -9.49
CA ASP A 416 1.40 -24.87 -8.31
C ASP A 416 0.53 -25.66 -7.33
N PRO A 417 0.69 -25.57 -6.01
CA PRO A 417 -0.14 -26.30 -5.04
C PRO A 417 -1.55 -25.72 -4.87
N VAL A 418 -2.49 -26.55 -4.42
CA VAL A 418 -3.79 -26.10 -3.87
C VAL A 418 -3.55 -25.37 -2.56
N ILE A 419 -4.03 -24.13 -2.45
CA ILE A 419 -3.89 -23.32 -1.24
C ILE A 419 -5.24 -22.82 -0.70
N TRP A 420 -6.33 -22.91 -1.45
CA TRP A 420 -7.68 -22.49 -1.03
C TRP A 420 -8.49 -23.68 -0.51
N THR A 421 -8.14 -24.13 0.70
CA THR A 421 -8.89 -25.21 1.36
C THR A 421 -9.97 -24.67 2.29
N HIS A 422 -9.72 -23.50 2.89
CA HIS A 422 -10.58 -22.87 3.88
C HIS A 422 -10.66 -21.35 3.67
N LEU A 423 -11.78 -20.77 4.07
CA LEU A 423 -11.99 -19.34 4.24
C LEU A 423 -12.00 -19.00 5.73
N LEU A 424 -11.29 -17.95 6.11
CA LEU A 424 -11.37 -17.33 7.44
C LEU A 424 -12.03 -15.96 7.28
N SER A 425 -13.22 -15.83 7.84
CA SER A 425 -14.03 -14.60 7.77
C SER A 425 -14.22 -14.02 9.18
N PHE A 426 -14.35 -12.70 9.25
CA PHE A 426 -14.63 -11.99 10.49
C PHE A 426 -16.13 -11.97 10.74
N ASP A 427 -16.55 -12.23 11.98
CA ASP A 427 -17.94 -12.13 12.38
C ASP A 427 -18.31 -10.65 12.62
N GLY A 428 -19.21 -10.13 11.78
CA GLY A 428 -19.67 -8.74 11.82
C GLY A 428 -20.38 -8.33 13.11
N ASN A 429 -20.76 -9.28 13.98
CA ASN A 429 -21.30 -8.98 15.30
C ASN A 429 -20.24 -8.47 16.29
N TRP A 430 -18.95 -8.65 15.99
CA TRP A 430 -17.86 -8.14 16.80
C TRP A 430 -17.50 -6.70 16.43
N SER A 431 -17.12 -5.91 17.43
CA SER A 431 -16.52 -4.60 17.22
C SER A 431 -15.26 -4.71 16.34
N ARG A 432 -15.11 -3.79 15.38
CA ARG A 432 -13.98 -3.76 14.43
C ARG A 432 -12.61 -3.75 15.11
N GLU A 433 -12.50 -3.27 16.36
CA GLU A 433 -11.26 -3.32 17.13
C GLU A 433 -10.74 -4.77 17.36
N HIS A 434 -11.63 -5.77 17.28
CA HIS A 434 -11.30 -7.19 17.43
C HIS A 434 -10.79 -7.81 16.11
N TYR A 435 -10.92 -7.09 14.99
CA TYR A 435 -10.36 -7.47 13.71
C TYR A 435 -8.83 -7.28 13.75
N VAL A 436 -8.14 -8.36 14.15
CA VAL A 436 -6.68 -8.37 14.27
C VAL A 436 -6.12 -9.56 13.50
N VAL A 437 -5.53 -9.26 12.35
CA VAL A 437 -4.82 -10.23 11.51
C VAL A 437 -3.37 -10.34 11.98
N GLN A 438 -2.86 -11.58 12.09
CA GLN A 438 -1.48 -11.82 12.51
C GLN A 438 -0.62 -12.21 11.30
N ALA A 439 0.58 -11.64 11.20
CA ALA A 439 1.64 -12.16 10.32
C ALA A 439 2.49 -13.19 11.06
N PHE A 440 2.71 -14.34 10.43
CA PHE A 440 3.57 -15.38 10.97
C PHE A 440 4.15 -16.28 9.88
N THR A 441 5.09 -17.13 10.26
CA THR A 441 5.66 -18.15 9.37
C THR A 441 5.30 -19.54 9.90
N THR A 442 4.96 -20.45 9.00
CA THR A 442 4.72 -21.87 9.33
C THR A 442 5.21 -22.79 8.21
N SER A 443 5.30 -24.07 8.50
CA SER A 443 5.61 -25.10 7.49
C SER A 443 4.31 -25.63 6.89
N LEU A 444 4.27 -25.68 5.56
CA LEU A 444 3.24 -26.36 4.76
C LEU A 444 3.91 -27.46 3.94
N ASN A 445 3.11 -28.34 3.35
CA ASN A 445 3.61 -29.51 2.59
C ASN A 445 4.51 -29.13 1.41
N PHE A 446 4.36 -27.92 0.85
CA PHE A 446 5.13 -27.43 -0.28
C PHE A 446 6.15 -26.34 0.09
N THR A 447 6.22 -25.90 1.35
CA THR A 447 7.24 -24.94 1.80
C THR A 447 7.48 -24.97 3.30
N SER A 448 8.75 -24.95 3.72
CA SER A 448 9.15 -24.97 5.13
C SER A 448 9.05 -23.62 5.84
N LYS A 449 8.85 -22.53 5.10
CA LYS A 449 8.80 -21.15 5.65
C LYS A 449 7.72 -20.33 4.97
N GLN A 450 6.49 -20.86 4.89
CA GLN A 450 5.36 -20.11 4.35
C GLN A 450 5.08 -18.90 5.24
N LYS A 451 5.09 -17.71 4.66
CA LYS A 451 4.56 -16.50 5.31
C LYS A 451 3.05 -16.51 5.19
N CYS A 452 2.37 -16.35 6.32
CA CYS A 452 0.93 -16.43 6.46
C CYS A 452 0.37 -15.13 7.04
N PHE A 453 -0.85 -14.80 6.62
CA PHE A 453 -1.74 -13.91 7.36
C PHE A 453 -2.89 -14.71 7.95
N GLY A 454 -3.36 -14.37 9.15
CA GLY A 454 -4.49 -15.07 9.77
C GLY A 454 -4.35 -15.15 11.27
N ARG A 455 -4.57 -16.35 11.83
CA ARG A 455 -4.59 -16.57 13.28
C ARG A 455 -3.71 -17.77 13.65
N ARG A 456 -2.82 -17.60 14.63
CA ARG A 456 -1.96 -18.68 15.14
C ARG A 456 -2.72 -19.74 15.93
N SER A 457 -3.93 -19.44 16.39
CA SER A 457 -4.83 -20.39 17.05
C SER A 457 -6.28 -19.99 16.81
N LEU A 458 -7.03 -20.84 16.10
CA LEU A 458 -8.45 -20.63 15.86
C LEU A 458 -9.28 -20.71 17.16
N ARG A 459 -8.86 -21.54 18.13
CA ARG A 459 -9.55 -21.70 19.41
C ARG A 459 -9.60 -20.40 20.23
N HIS A 460 -8.60 -19.53 20.08
CA HIS A 460 -8.51 -18.24 20.76
C HIS A 460 -8.91 -17.07 19.84
N SER A 461 -9.72 -17.35 18.82
CA SER A 461 -10.09 -16.39 17.79
C SER A 461 -11.59 -16.46 17.48
N GLN A 462 -12.43 -16.33 18.51
CA GLN A 462 -13.89 -16.47 18.41
C GLN A 462 -14.54 -15.44 17.48
N GLN A 463 -13.89 -14.30 17.25
CA GLN A 463 -14.33 -13.28 16.30
C GLN A 463 -14.11 -13.65 14.83
N PHE A 464 -13.42 -14.76 14.56
CA PHE A 464 -13.26 -15.30 13.23
C PHE A 464 -13.90 -16.68 13.15
N TYR A 465 -14.55 -16.97 12.04
CA TYR A 465 -15.09 -18.30 11.74
C TYR A 465 -14.46 -18.85 10.47
N VAL A 466 -14.37 -20.18 10.43
CA VAL A 466 -13.75 -20.90 9.31
C VAL A 466 -14.82 -21.66 8.54
N GLN A 467 -14.78 -21.55 7.22
CA GLN A 467 -15.62 -22.32 6.31
C GLN A 467 -14.74 -23.12 5.35
N THR A 468 -15.24 -24.26 4.89
CA THR A 468 -14.58 -25.01 3.81
C THR A 468 -14.74 -24.23 2.50
N PHE A 469 -13.64 -24.03 1.77
CA PHE A 469 -13.67 -23.30 0.50
C PHE A 469 -14.51 -24.02 -0.56
N ALA A 470 -14.58 -25.36 -0.49
CA ALA A 470 -15.40 -26.19 -1.36
C ALA A 470 -16.91 -25.88 -1.33
N ASN A 471 -17.40 -25.19 -0.28
CA ASN A 471 -18.81 -24.79 -0.18
C ASN A 471 -19.13 -23.51 -0.95
N GLN A 472 -18.13 -22.84 -1.51
CA GLN A 472 -18.33 -21.61 -2.30
C GLN A 472 -18.79 -21.94 -3.71
N THR A 473 -19.61 -21.06 -4.30
CA THR A 473 -20.09 -21.21 -5.69
C THR A 473 -18.97 -21.18 -6.73
N PHE A 474 -17.80 -20.64 -6.36
CA PHE A 474 -16.59 -20.55 -7.17
C PHE A 474 -15.47 -21.49 -6.70
N ALA A 475 -15.79 -22.56 -5.98
CA ALA A 475 -14.79 -23.52 -5.46
C ALA A 475 -13.86 -24.13 -6.53
N GLY A 476 -14.33 -24.25 -7.78
CA GLY A 476 -13.54 -24.76 -8.91
C GLY A 476 -12.45 -23.81 -9.42
N LEU A 477 -12.55 -22.52 -9.09
CA LEU A 477 -11.71 -21.46 -9.67
C LEU A 477 -10.20 -21.69 -9.45
N GLU A 478 -9.80 -22.25 -8.30
CA GLU A 478 -8.37 -22.52 -8.06
C GLU A 478 -7.80 -23.53 -9.06
N THR A 479 -8.56 -24.58 -9.36
CA THR A 479 -8.15 -25.62 -10.31
C THR A 479 -7.96 -25.03 -11.70
N ASP A 480 -8.90 -24.21 -12.15
CA ASP A 480 -8.82 -23.55 -13.45
C ASP A 480 -7.62 -22.60 -13.54
N LEU A 481 -7.38 -21.81 -12.48
CA LEU A 481 -6.24 -20.90 -12.44
C LEU A 481 -4.89 -21.62 -12.48
N ARG A 482 -4.75 -22.74 -11.75
CA ARG A 482 -3.55 -23.59 -11.79
C ARG A 482 -3.34 -24.21 -13.17
N TYR A 483 -4.43 -24.66 -13.81
CA TYR A 483 -4.40 -25.16 -15.18
C TYR A 483 -3.96 -24.06 -16.17
N PHE A 484 -4.56 -22.87 -16.08
CA PHE A 484 -4.22 -21.76 -16.97
C PHE A 484 -2.78 -21.27 -16.77
N ALA A 485 -2.29 -21.20 -15.53
CA ALA A 485 -0.91 -20.84 -15.24
C ALA A 485 0.08 -21.86 -15.82
N LYS A 486 -0.20 -23.17 -15.70
CA LYS A 486 0.57 -24.23 -16.36
C LYS A 486 0.56 -24.08 -17.88
N HIS A 487 -0.59 -23.78 -18.48
CA HIS A 487 -0.68 -23.57 -19.92
C HIS A 487 0.16 -22.35 -20.37
N ALA A 488 0.21 -21.30 -19.57
CA ALA A 488 1.02 -20.12 -19.87
C ALA A 488 2.51 -20.44 -20.03
N THR A 489 3.04 -21.44 -19.33
CA THR A 489 4.47 -21.81 -19.42
C THR A 489 4.80 -22.72 -20.59
N GLN A 490 3.77 -23.19 -21.31
CA GLN A 490 3.88 -24.05 -22.49
C GLN A 490 3.79 -23.27 -23.82
N LEU A 491 3.39 -22.00 -23.75
CA LEU A 491 3.39 -21.02 -24.84
C LEU A 491 4.74 -20.28 -24.85
#